data_AF-A0A1C6A6C0-F1
#
_entry.id   AF-A0A1C6A6C0-F1
#
_cell.length_a   1.000
_cell.length_b   1.000
_cell.length_c   1.000
_cell.angle_alpha   90.00
_cell.angle_beta   90.00
_cell.angle_gamma   90.00
#
_symmetry.space_group_name_H-M   'P 1'
#
loop_
_entity.id
_entity.type
_entity.pdbx_description
1 polymer ?
#
loop_
_entity_poly.entity_id
_entity_poly.type
_entity_poly.pdbx_seq_one_letter_code
_entity_poly.pdbx_strand_id
1 'polypeptide(L)'
;MDINNYMEFMENDKPLDDKDIIHNLSVATTHIIYRNGPVEDMHADGKLTDYAMMNINKFMVNRLGGIFLILLDNKKVDLIKKCGEYYIENLIDIVIEYCFIDGILNTKIDIEKLTDKDIDIIVEFMNQKLYPILLIILERNINGIKGILSNSFIYGTDWDYCKPDIIDFDLFLEKLDY
;
A
#
# COMPACT_ATOMS: atom_id res chain seq x y z
N MET A 1 9.02 -4.15 21.06
CA MET A 1 10.02 -5.13 20.58
C MET A 1 11.40 -4.72 21.10
N ASP A 2 12.28 -5.67 21.41
CA ASP A 2 13.66 -5.41 21.89
C ASP A 2 14.56 -4.95 20.72
N ILE A 3 15.53 -4.08 20.99
CA ILE A 3 16.50 -3.50 20.04
C ILE A 3 17.20 -4.58 19.21
N ASN A 4 17.45 -5.74 19.82
CA ASN A 4 18.10 -6.87 19.18
C ASN A 4 17.35 -7.36 17.93
N ASN A 5 16.01 -7.44 17.99
CA ASN A 5 15.20 -7.88 16.85
C ASN A 5 15.21 -6.85 15.71
N TYR A 6 15.27 -5.55 16.03
CA TYR A 6 15.39 -4.50 15.03
C TYR A 6 16.75 -4.55 14.33
N MET A 7 17.83 -4.76 15.08
CA MET A 7 19.18 -4.90 14.52
C MET A 7 19.28 -6.12 13.61
N GLU A 8 18.76 -7.27 14.03
CA GLU A 8 18.70 -8.49 13.21
C GLU A 8 17.94 -8.26 11.89
N PHE A 9 16.79 -7.56 11.95
CA PHE A 9 16.06 -7.18 10.74
C PHE A 9 16.89 -6.28 9.82
N MET A 10 17.56 -5.27 10.37
CA MET A 10 18.38 -4.35 9.58
C MET A 10 19.60 -5.04 8.97
N GLU A 11 20.09 -6.11 9.58
CA GLU A 11 21.18 -6.97 9.07
C GLU A 11 20.72 -7.96 7.99
N ASN A 12 19.41 -8.21 7.82
CA ASN A 12 18.90 -9.13 6.80
C ASN A 12 19.09 -8.58 5.38
N ASP A 13 20.04 -9.11 4.61
CA ASP A 13 20.31 -8.65 3.23
C ASP A 13 19.26 -9.07 2.19
N LYS A 14 18.31 -9.92 2.56
CA LYS A 14 17.26 -10.43 1.68
C LYS A 14 15.87 -10.29 2.32
N PRO A 15 15.42 -9.05 2.60
CA PRO A 15 14.11 -8.83 3.21
C PRO A 15 12.97 -9.37 2.32
N LEU A 16 13.18 -9.44 1.01
CA LEU A 16 12.19 -9.94 0.05
C LEU A 16 12.00 -11.47 0.07
N ASP A 17 12.93 -12.22 0.68
CA ASP A 17 12.82 -13.68 0.83
C ASP A 17 11.94 -14.07 2.02
N ASP A 18 11.47 -13.10 2.82
CA ASP A 18 10.55 -13.32 3.92
C ASP A 18 9.24 -13.93 3.39
N LYS A 19 8.81 -15.05 3.98
CA LYS A 19 7.55 -15.71 3.64
C LYS A 19 6.33 -14.80 3.84
N ASP A 20 6.44 -13.82 4.73
CA ASP A 20 5.39 -12.87 5.07
C ASP A 20 5.59 -11.52 4.37
N ILE A 21 6.52 -11.42 3.39
CA ILE A 21 6.86 -10.15 2.72
C ILE A 21 5.65 -9.41 2.15
N ILE A 22 4.71 -10.14 1.53
CA ILE A 22 3.49 -9.54 0.96
C ILE A 22 2.66 -8.91 2.07
N HIS A 23 2.47 -9.61 3.19
CA HIS A 23 1.75 -9.06 4.33
C HIS A 23 2.48 -7.85 4.92
N ASN A 24 3.78 -7.98 5.17
CA ASN A 24 4.59 -6.94 5.82
C ASN A 24 4.65 -5.66 4.96
N LEU A 25 4.88 -5.78 3.64
CA LEU A 25 4.84 -4.61 2.75
C LEU A 25 3.44 -3.99 2.67
N SER A 26 2.39 -4.79 2.67
CA SER A 26 1.00 -4.31 2.62
C SER A 26 0.63 -3.50 3.85
N VAL A 27 0.96 -4.01 5.05
CA VAL A 27 0.72 -3.31 6.31
C VAL A 27 1.58 -2.05 6.41
N ALA A 28 2.89 -2.17 6.18
CA ALA A 28 3.81 -1.05 6.20
C ALA A 28 3.39 0.08 5.25
N THR A 29 3.06 -0.28 4.02
CA THR A 29 2.66 0.69 2.99
C THR A 29 1.32 1.32 3.36
N THR A 30 0.34 0.54 3.84
CA THR A 30 -0.94 1.08 4.33
C THR A 30 -0.73 2.13 5.43
N HIS A 31 0.16 1.84 6.39
CA HIS A 31 0.59 2.81 7.40
C HIS A 31 1.09 4.12 6.78
N ILE A 32 2.02 4.03 5.84
CA ILE A 32 2.70 5.19 5.27
C ILE A 32 1.80 6.02 4.36
N ILE A 33 1.01 5.38 3.50
CA ILE A 33 0.37 6.08 2.37
C ILE A 33 -0.94 6.74 2.75
N TYR A 34 -1.57 6.39 3.89
CA TYR A 34 -2.79 7.10 4.31
C TYR A 34 -3.13 6.96 5.80
N ARG A 35 -2.82 5.81 6.42
CA ARG A 35 -3.27 5.52 7.80
C ARG A 35 -2.61 6.44 8.82
N ASN A 36 -1.29 6.63 8.75
CA ASN A 36 -0.53 7.55 9.60
C ASN A 36 -0.56 8.97 9.04
N GLY A 37 -1.77 9.45 8.77
CA GLY A 37 -2.05 10.74 8.14
C GLY A 37 -3.55 10.98 8.14
N PRO A 38 -4.15 11.33 7.00
CA PRO A 38 -5.51 11.87 6.96
C PRO A 38 -6.57 10.93 7.54
N VAL A 39 -6.41 9.60 7.46
CA VAL A 39 -7.41 8.69 8.04
C VAL A 39 -7.36 8.64 9.57
N GLU A 40 -6.19 8.77 10.19
CA GLU A 40 -6.12 8.92 11.66
C GLU A 40 -6.76 10.23 12.12
N ASP A 41 -6.51 11.33 11.40
CA ASP A 41 -7.12 12.62 11.71
C ASP A 41 -8.65 12.56 11.56
N MET A 42 -9.16 11.93 10.50
CA MET A 42 -10.60 11.75 10.28
C MET A 42 -11.25 10.85 11.33
N HIS A 43 -10.52 9.85 11.81
CA HIS A 43 -10.97 9.03 12.92
C HIS A 43 -11.06 9.84 14.21
N ALA A 44 -10.02 10.62 14.53
CA ALA A 44 -10.00 11.50 15.71
C ALA A 44 -11.12 12.57 15.67
N ASP A 45 -11.45 13.06 14.47
CA ASP A 45 -12.55 14.01 14.23
C ASP A 45 -13.95 13.35 14.27
N GLY A 46 -14.05 12.04 14.49
CA GLY A 46 -15.32 11.31 14.58
C GLY A 46 -16.02 11.09 13.23
N LYS A 47 -15.30 11.30 12.12
CA LYS A 47 -15.79 11.01 10.76
C LYS A 47 -15.72 9.52 10.45
N LEU A 48 -14.79 8.79 11.06
CA LEU A 48 -14.71 7.34 10.98
C LEU A 48 -14.96 6.74 12.37
N THR A 49 -15.66 5.62 12.41
CA THR A 49 -15.73 4.78 13.61
C THR A 49 -14.52 3.85 13.68
N ASP A 50 -14.20 3.31 14.86
CA ASP A 50 -13.17 2.27 15.01
C ASP A 50 -13.42 1.09 14.04
N TYR A 51 -14.68 0.69 13.90
CA TYR A 51 -15.09 -0.39 12.99
C TYR A 51 -14.86 -0.02 11.51
N ALA A 52 -15.24 1.18 11.10
CA ALA A 52 -15.02 1.64 9.73
C ALA A 52 -13.52 1.73 9.40
N MET A 53 -12.75 2.31 10.33
CA MET A 53 -11.30 2.42 10.23
C MET A 53 -10.61 1.05 10.13
N MET A 54 -10.99 0.09 10.98
CA MET A 54 -10.46 -1.27 10.92
C MET A 54 -10.77 -1.95 9.58
N ASN A 55 -11.99 -1.79 9.04
CA ASN A 55 -12.36 -2.42 7.77
C ASN A 55 -11.66 -1.78 6.57
N ILE A 56 -11.52 -0.46 6.51
CA ILE A 56 -10.82 0.20 5.39
C ILE A 56 -9.33 -0.17 5.40
N ASN A 57 -8.73 -0.23 6.59
CA ASN A 57 -7.39 -0.76 6.85
C ASN A 57 -7.22 -2.17 6.32
N LYS A 58 -8.15 -3.07 6.65
CA LYS A 58 -8.11 -4.44 6.16
C LYS A 58 -8.25 -4.52 4.64
N PHE A 59 -9.16 -3.74 4.09
CA PHE A 59 -9.40 -3.68 2.65
C PHE A 59 -8.15 -3.22 1.89
N MET A 60 -7.54 -2.11 2.33
CA MET A 60 -6.31 -1.54 1.76
C MET A 60 -5.15 -2.54 1.79
N VAL A 61 -4.95 -3.22 2.93
CA VAL A 61 -3.90 -4.25 3.06
C VAL A 61 -4.09 -5.37 2.04
N ASN A 62 -5.32 -5.87 1.86
CA ASN A 62 -5.58 -6.96 0.91
C ASN A 62 -5.37 -6.51 -0.56
N ARG A 63 -5.81 -5.30 -0.91
CA ARG A 63 -5.65 -4.73 -2.25
C ARG A 63 -4.18 -4.47 -2.59
N LEU A 64 -3.44 -3.84 -1.66
CA LEU A 64 -2.00 -3.65 -1.79
C LEU A 64 -1.25 -4.98 -1.86
N GLY A 65 -1.71 -6.01 -1.15
CA GLY A 65 -1.16 -7.36 -1.29
C GLY A 65 -1.22 -7.88 -2.72
N GLY A 66 -2.34 -7.66 -3.41
CA GLY A 66 -2.50 -8.00 -4.83
C GLY A 66 -1.52 -7.22 -5.73
N ILE A 67 -1.38 -5.92 -5.48
CA ILE A 67 -0.41 -5.07 -6.17
C ILE A 67 1.02 -5.59 -5.93
N PHE A 68 1.40 -5.91 -4.71
CA PHE A 68 2.75 -6.41 -4.41
C PHE A 68 3.03 -7.79 -5.00
N LEU A 69 2.03 -8.66 -5.16
CA LEU A 69 2.21 -9.90 -5.93
C LEU A 69 2.61 -9.62 -7.39
N ILE A 70 2.15 -8.52 -7.98
CA ILE A 70 2.57 -8.07 -9.31
C ILE A 70 3.96 -7.44 -9.25
N LEU A 71 4.16 -6.47 -8.37
CA LEU A 71 5.40 -5.66 -8.31
C LEU A 71 6.61 -6.44 -7.80
N LEU A 72 6.40 -7.60 -7.16
CA LEU A 72 7.48 -8.49 -6.76
C LEU A 72 7.74 -9.62 -7.78
N ASP A 73 7.03 -9.69 -8.90
CA ASP A 73 7.34 -10.59 -10.01
C ASP A 73 8.21 -9.85 -11.05
N ASN A 74 9.48 -10.29 -11.19
CA ASN A 74 10.43 -9.65 -12.10
C ASN A 74 9.94 -9.60 -13.56
N LYS A 75 9.24 -10.64 -14.02
CA LYS A 75 8.76 -10.68 -15.41
C LYS A 75 7.65 -9.64 -15.64
N LYS A 76 6.79 -9.46 -14.63
CA LYS A 76 5.72 -8.46 -14.68
C LYS A 76 6.28 -7.05 -14.58
N VAL A 77 7.24 -6.83 -13.69
CA VAL A 77 7.95 -5.55 -13.55
C VAL A 77 8.63 -5.14 -14.87
N ASP A 78 9.28 -6.08 -15.55
CA ASP A 78 9.91 -5.83 -16.85
C ASP A 78 8.90 -5.44 -17.94
N LEU A 79 7.63 -5.86 -17.82
CA LEU A 79 6.56 -5.44 -18.72
C LEU A 79 6.01 -4.07 -18.34
N ILE A 80 5.77 -3.81 -17.06
CA ILE A 80 5.33 -2.50 -16.54
C ILE A 80 6.30 -1.39 -16.97
N LYS A 81 7.61 -1.62 -16.84
CA LYS A 81 8.65 -0.65 -17.24
C LYS A 81 8.71 -0.36 -18.75
N LYS A 82 7.96 -1.12 -19.57
CA LYS A 82 7.86 -0.90 -21.02
C LYS A 82 6.65 -0.07 -21.42
N CYS A 83 5.71 0.21 -20.51
CA CYS A 83 4.50 1.02 -20.74
C CYS A 83 4.79 2.53 -20.88
N GLY A 84 5.93 2.91 -21.45
CA GLY A 84 6.30 4.31 -21.70
C GLY A 84 7.05 5.02 -20.57
N GLU A 85 7.32 6.32 -20.76
CA GLU A 85 8.11 7.16 -19.84
C GLU A 85 7.37 7.46 -18.52
N TYR A 86 6.03 7.50 -18.55
CA TYR A 86 5.16 7.89 -17.44
C TYR A 86 4.54 6.70 -16.69
N TYR A 87 5.13 5.50 -16.81
CA TYR A 87 4.56 4.29 -16.24
C TYR A 87 4.46 4.34 -14.70
N ILE A 88 5.28 5.15 -14.02
CA ILE A 88 5.23 5.31 -12.56
C ILE A 88 4.01 6.12 -12.15
N GLU A 89 3.76 7.24 -12.83
CA GLU A 89 2.60 8.10 -12.62
C GLU A 89 1.31 7.30 -12.85
N ASN A 90 1.22 6.60 -13.99
CA ASN A 90 0.08 5.74 -14.30
C ASN A 90 -0.09 4.61 -13.27
N LEU A 91 1.01 4.04 -12.76
CA LEU A 91 0.95 3.04 -11.70
C LEU A 91 0.42 3.60 -10.38
N ILE A 92 0.78 4.84 -10.01
CA ILE A 92 0.26 5.49 -8.81
C ILE A 92 -1.26 5.66 -8.93
N ASP A 93 -1.73 6.19 -10.06
CA ASP A 93 -3.16 6.42 -10.31
C ASP A 93 -3.94 5.10 -10.23
N ILE A 94 -3.43 4.03 -10.85
CA ILE A 94 -4.06 2.70 -10.78
C ILE A 94 -4.08 2.15 -9.35
N VAL A 95 -2.99 2.33 -8.59
CA VAL A 95 -2.95 1.88 -7.19
C VAL A 95 -3.93 2.65 -6.33
N ILE A 96 -4.06 3.96 -6.50
CA ILE A 96 -5.04 4.79 -5.77
C ILE A 96 -6.46 4.36 -6.15
N GLU A 97 -6.75 4.26 -7.45
CA GLU A 97 -8.07 3.88 -7.94
C GLU A 97 -8.48 2.52 -7.39
N TYR A 98 -7.63 1.51 -7.58
CA TYR A 98 -7.92 0.13 -7.20
C TYR A 98 -7.99 -0.09 -5.68
N CYS A 99 -7.03 0.46 -4.94
CA CYS A 99 -6.94 0.20 -3.50
C CYS A 99 -7.94 1.05 -2.72
N PHE A 100 -8.16 2.30 -3.13
CA PHE A 100 -8.89 3.28 -2.32
C PHE A 100 -10.22 3.69 -2.93
N ILE A 101 -10.25 4.22 -4.16
CA ILE A 101 -11.49 4.77 -4.77
C ILE A 101 -12.51 3.66 -5.04
N ASP A 102 -12.14 2.62 -5.79
CA ASP A 102 -12.98 1.45 -6.04
C ASP A 102 -13.42 0.81 -4.73
N GLY A 103 -12.53 0.82 -3.74
CA GLY A 103 -12.81 0.34 -2.40
C GLY A 103 -13.93 1.10 -1.73
N ILE A 104 -13.77 2.41 -1.58
CA ILE A 104 -14.77 3.31 -1.02
C ILE A 104 -16.11 3.15 -1.73
N LEU A 105 -16.12 3.21 -3.07
CA LEU A 105 -17.34 3.19 -3.86
C LEU A 105 -18.09 1.84 -3.78
N ASN A 106 -17.35 0.72 -3.64
CA ASN A 106 -17.93 -0.62 -3.65
C ASN A 106 -17.98 -1.30 -2.27
N THR A 107 -17.61 -0.60 -1.19
CA THR A 107 -17.58 -1.20 0.14
C THR A 107 -18.87 -0.98 0.92
N LYS A 108 -19.21 -1.96 1.76
CA LYS A 108 -20.20 -1.84 2.84
C LYS A 108 -19.61 -1.14 4.08
N ILE A 109 -18.51 -0.41 3.93
CA ILE A 109 -17.82 0.26 5.03
C ILE A 109 -18.50 1.61 5.23
N ASP A 110 -18.90 1.90 6.46
CA ASP A 110 -19.55 3.15 6.82
C ASP A 110 -18.56 4.32 6.76
N ILE A 111 -18.43 4.89 5.57
CA ILE A 111 -17.68 6.10 5.26
C ILE A 111 -18.62 7.28 4.99
N GLU A 112 -19.90 7.19 5.39
CA GLU A 112 -20.95 8.14 5.02
C GLU A 112 -20.68 9.58 5.47
N LYS A 113 -19.81 9.76 6.46
CA LYS A 113 -19.40 11.07 6.98
C LYS A 113 -18.18 11.67 6.28
N LEU A 114 -17.50 10.92 5.41
CA LEU A 114 -16.44 11.47 4.59
C LEU A 114 -17.05 12.31 3.47
N THR A 115 -16.60 13.55 3.36
CA THR A 115 -16.98 14.45 2.26
C THR A 115 -16.06 14.23 1.05
N ASP A 116 -16.45 14.70 -0.13
CA ASP A 116 -15.57 14.67 -1.31
C ASP A 116 -14.20 15.31 -1.04
N LYS A 117 -14.19 16.41 -0.27
CA LYS A 117 -12.95 17.07 0.17
C LYS A 117 -12.08 16.16 1.05
N ASP A 118 -12.67 15.33 1.90
CA ASP A 118 -11.92 14.37 2.71
C ASP A 118 -11.27 13.31 1.83
N ILE A 119 -12.01 12.82 0.82
CA ILE A 119 -11.47 11.88 -0.17
C ILE A 119 -10.31 12.51 -0.94
N ASP A 120 -10.46 13.76 -1.41
CA ASP A 120 -9.40 14.50 -2.11
C ASP A 120 -8.12 14.61 -1.27
N ILE A 121 -8.25 14.93 0.03
CA ILE A 121 -7.11 15.01 0.95
C ILE A 121 -6.39 13.66 1.08
N ILE A 122 -7.15 12.56 1.18
CA ILE A 122 -6.54 11.22 1.26
C ILE A 122 -5.83 10.89 -0.05
N VAL A 123 -6.46 11.12 -1.20
CA VAL A 123 -5.88 10.86 -2.52
C VAL A 123 -4.61 11.66 -2.74
N GLU A 124 -4.61 12.95 -2.41
CA GLU A 124 -3.43 13.81 -2.54
C GLU A 124 -2.29 13.29 -1.66
N PHE A 125 -2.59 12.92 -0.41
CA PHE A 125 -1.60 12.36 0.50
C PHE A 125 -1.04 11.02 -0.01
N MET A 126 -1.91 10.12 -0.49
CA MET A 126 -1.51 8.84 -1.08
C MET A 126 -0.59 9.05 -2.28
N ASN A 127 -0.96 9.94 -3.20
CA ASN A 127 -0.18 10.26 -4.39
C ASN A 127 1.26 10.68 -4.02
N GLN A 128 1.39 11.61 -3.06
CA GLN A 128 2.70 12.08 -2.59
C GLN A 128 3.57 10.97 -1.96
N LYS A 129 2.95 9.99 -1.29
CA LYS A 129 3.66 8.91 -0.58
C LYS A 129 3.94 7.70 -1.47
N LEU A 130 3.09 7.43 -2.45
CA LEU A 130 3.21 6.25 -3.31
C LEU A 130 4.41 6.34 -4.25
N TYR A 131 4.70 7.52 -4.83
CA TYR A 131 5.82 7.69 -5.76
C TYR A 131 7.15 7.10 -5.23
N PRO A 132 7.68 7.54 -4.07
CA PRO A 132 8.93 6.98 -3.56
C PRO A 132 8.83 5.49 -3.19
N ILE A 133 7.69 5.03 -2.69
CA ILE A 133 7.49 3.61 -2.30
C ILE A 133 7.54 2.70 -3.52
N LEU A 134 6.77 3.02 -4.56
CA LEU A 134 6.70 2.22 -5.77
C LEU A 134 8.05 2.20 -6.48
N LEU A 135 8.75 3.34 -6.55
CA LEU A 135 10.10 3.41 -7.11
C LEU A 135 11.07 2.48 -6.36
N ILE A 136 11.11 2.56 -5.02
CA ILE A 136 11.95 1.69 -4.18
C ILE A 136 11.69 0.20 -4.48
N ILE A 137 10.43 -0.19 -4.60
CA ILE A 137 10.02 -1.59 -4.83
C ILE A 137 10.42 -2.03 -6.24
N LEU A 138 10.11 -1.23 -7.26
CA LEU A 138 10.40 -1.52 -8.67
C LEU A 138 11.91 -1.56 -8.98
N GLU A 139 12.72 -0.80 -8.25
CA GLU A 139 14.17 -0.81 -8.33
C GLU A 139 14.82 -1.90 -7.47
N ARG A 140 14.04 -2.61 -6.64
CA ARG A 140 14.55 -3.57 -5.65
C ARG A 140 15.59 -2.94 -4.72
N ASN A 141 15.39 -1.67 -4.35
CA ASN A 141 16.29 -0.97 -3.43
C ASN A 141 16.13 -1.56 -2.02
N ILE A 142 17.05 -2.45 -1.63
CA ILE A 142 16.99 -3.20 -0.37
C ILE A 142 16.93 -2.28 0.85
N ASN A 143 17.71 -1.20 0.87
CA ASN A 143 17.71 -0.26 1.99
C ASN A 143 16.38 0.52 2.07
N GLY A 144 15.83 0.92 0.93
CA GLY A 144 14.51 1.53 0.87
C GLY A 144 13.42 0.57 1.34
N ILE A 145 13.47 -0.70 0.92
CA ILE A 145 12.53 -1.74 1.34
C ILE A 145 12.61 -1.96 2.86
N LYS A 146 13.81 -2.04 3.44
CA LYS A 146 14.01 -2.08 4.90
C LYS A 146 13.38 -0.87 5.59
N GLY A 147 13.53 0.33 5.00
CA GLY A 147 12.92 1.57 5.51
C GLY A 147 11.39 1.57 5.46
N ILE A 148 10.79 0.98 4.43
CA ILE A 148 9.34 0.78 4.37
C ILE A 148 8.92 -0.19 5.47
N LEU A 149 9.52 -1.37 5.51
CA LEU A 149 9.18 -2.44 6.46
C LEU A 149 9.39 -2.02 7.92
N SER A 150 10.38 -1.17 8.21
CA SER A 150 10.62 -0.68 9.56
C SER A 150 9.51 0.22 10.10
N ASN A 151 8.67 0.78 9.23
CA ASN A 151 7.50 1.55 9.64
C ASN A 151 6.53 0.68 10.47
N SER A 152 6.36 -0.59 10.08
CA SER A 152 5.56 -1.57 10.84
C SER A 152 6.11 -1.84 12.25
N PHE A 153 7.39 -1.57 12.52
CA PHE A 153 7.93 -1.66 13.89
C PHE A 153 7.56 -0.47 14.77
N ILE A 154 7.33 0.69 14.17
CA ILE A 154 6.95 1.91 14.88
C ILE A 154 5.45 1.87 15.19
N TYR A 155 4.64 1.41 14.24
CA TYR A 155 3.18 1.50 14.31
C TYR A 155 2.47 0.16 14.56
N GLY A 156 3.22 -0.94 14.58
CA GLY A 156 2.72 -2.30 14.84
C GLY A 156 2.33 -3.06 13.57
N THR A 157 2.30 -4.39 13.70
CA THR A 157 1.87 -5.34 12.66
C THR A 157 0.66 -6.16 13.08
N ASP A 158 0.00 -5.82 14.20
CA ASP A 158 -1.14 -6.55 14.76
C ASP A 158 -2.43 -6.31 13.97
N TRP A 159 -2.34 -6.48 12.66
CA TRP A 159 -3.41 -6.33 11.69
C TRP A 159 -3.75 -7.72 11.16
N ASP A 160 -5.01 -7.94 10.80
CA ASP A 160 -5.42 -9.20 10.21
C ASP A 160 -4.54 -9.56 9.01
N TYR A 161 -4.03 -10.80 9.00
CA TYR A 161 -3.09 -11.28 7.99
C TYR A 161 -3.61 -11.03 6.57
N CYS A 162 -2.73 -10.51 5.70
CA CYS A 162 -3.08 -10.11 4.35
C CYS A 162 -3.65 -11.29 3.56
N LYS A 163 -4.79 -11.07 2.90
CA LYS A 163 -5.37 -12.00 1.93
C LYS A 163 -5.36 -11.27 0.58
N PRO A 164 -4.27 -11.38 -0.20
CA PRO A 164 -4.11 -10.63 -1.43
C PRO A 164 -5.26 -10.88 -2.39
N ASP A 165 -5.81 -9.81 -2.95
CA ASP A 165 -6.75 -9.94 -4.05
C ASP A 165 -6.01 -10.40 -5.31
N ILE A 166 -6.67 -11.25 -6.10
CA ILE A 166 -6.14 -11.69 -7.39
C ILE A 166 -6.49 -10.62 -8.42
N ILE A 167 -5.45 -10.00 -8.98
CA ILE A 167 -5.55 -9.01 -10.04
C ILE A 167 -5.23 -9.69 -11.37
N ASP A 168 -6.13 -9.52 -12.36
CA ASP A 168 -5.85 -9.91 -13.74
C ASP A 168 -4.73 -9.01 -14.28
N PHE A 169 -3.60 -9.63 -14.61
CA PHE A 169 -2.41 -8.90 -15.00
C PHE A 169 -2.52 -8.27 -16.40
N ASP A 170 -3.26 -8.89 -17.31
CA ASP A 170 -3.43 -8.35 -18.66
C ASP A 170 -4.29 -7.07 -18.58
N LEU A 171 -5.39 -7.12 -17.82
CA LEU A 171 -6.21 -5.93 -17.56
C LEU A 171 -5.43 -4.84 -16.79
N PHE A 172 -4.55 -5.24 -15.87
CA PHE A 172 -3.69 -4.31 -15.14
C PHE A 172 -2.70 -3.59 -16.08
N LEU A 173 -2.07 -4.31 -17.00
CA LEU A 173 -1.18 -3.73 -18.01
C LEU A 173 -1.93 -2.84 -18.99
N GLU A 174 -3.12 -3.25 -19.44
CA GLU A 174 -3.95 -2.41 -20.31
C GLU A 174 -4.20 -1.05 -19.69
N LYS A 175 -4.55 -1.00 -18.39
CA LYS A 175 -4.75 0.27 -17.67
C LYS A 175 -3.49 1.11 -17.55
N LEU A 176 -2.30 0.51 -17.51
CA LEU A 176 -1.02 1.22 -17.40
C LEU A 176 -0.58 1.90 -18.70
N ASP A 177 -0.99 1.36 -19.85
CA ASP A 177 -0.55 1.81 -21.18
C ASP A 177 -1.45 2.91 -21.80
N TYR A 178 -2.46 3.38 -21.05
CA TYR A 178 -3.35 4.47 -21.43
C TYR A 178 -2.83 5.86 -21.02
#